data_AF-A0AB73SGT3-F1
#
_entry.id   AF-A0AB73SGT3-F1
#
_cell.length_a   1.000
_cell.length_b   1.000
_cell.length_c   1.000
_cell.angle_alpha   90.00
_cell.angle_beta   90.00
_cell.angle_gamma   90.00
#
_symmetry.space_group_name_H-M   'P 1'
#
loop_
_entity.id
_entity.type
_entity.pdbx_description
1 polymer ?
#
loop_
_entity_poly.entity_id
_entity_poly.type
_entity_poly.pdbx_seq_one_letter_code
_entity_poly.pdbx_strand_id
1 'polypeptide(L)'
;EDYIKDYMEEHGIRYTGEAMGRICKEHEAAKNTEWSLNYVTEVVSKNLHDVLKSELTKIRLGANSADRNTQVLIELMNGYFFANDLDLESIITTDKIEVGGVKMAKEVVAERISHARQKRIDHEASKNNVT
;
A
#
# COMPACT_ATOMS: atom_id res chain seq x y z
N GLU A 1 -48.73 12.77 -2.40
CA GLU A 1 -49.67 13.01 -1.30
C GLU A 1 -50.12 11.72 -0.61
N ASP A 2 -49.41 10.58 -0.73
CA ASP A 2 -49.87 9.37 -0.02
C ASP A 2 -48.76 8.37 0.37
N TYR A 3 -47.53 8.82 0.66
CA TYR A 3 -46.47 7.93 1.16
C TYR A 3 -46.94 7.05 2.33
N ILE A 4 -47.75 7.62 3.23
CA ILE A 4 -48.31 6.87 4.35
C ILE A 4 -49.37 5.86 3.88
N LYS A 5 -50.22 6.19 2.89
CA LYS A 5 -51.20 5.23 2.35
C LYS A 5 -50.53 4.14 1.52
N ASP A 6 -49.54 4.48 0.70
CA ASP A 6 -48.75 3.52 -0.07
C ASP A 6 -48.04 2.56 0.87
N TYR A 7 -47.41 3.08 1.94
CA TYR A 7 -46.79 2.27 2.99
C TYR A 7 -47.81 1.40 3.74
N MET A 8 -48.99 1.94 4.03
CA MET A 8 -50.10 1.19 4.65
C MET A 8 -50.60 0.05 3.75
N GLU A 9 -50.72 0.28 2.44
CA GLU A 9 -51.16 -0.72 1.46
C GLU A 9 -50.10 -1.81 1.29
N GLU A 10 -48.83 -1.44 1.15
CA GLU A 10 -47.69 -2.35 1.03
C GLU A 10 -47.51 -3.25 2.27
N HIS A 11 -47.72 -2.69 3.47
CA HIS A 11 -47.48 -3.38 4.73
C HIS A 11 -48.77 -3.92 5.41
N GLY A 12 -49.92 -3.78 4.75
CA GLY A 12 -51.22 -4.28 5.24
C GLY A 12 -51.72 -3.59 6.52
N ILE A 13 -51.45 -2.30 6.70
CA ILE A 13 -51.75 -1.54 7.91
C ILE A 13 -53.08 -0.82 7.77
N ARG A 14 -54.00 -1.05 8.71
CA ARG A 14 -55.36 -0.46 8.67
C ARG A 14 -55.43 0.95 9.24
N TYR A 15 -54.56 1.29 10.18
CA TYR A 15 -54.62 2.54 10.93
C TYR A 15 -53.39 3.41 10.69
N THR A 16 -53.61 4.68 10.35
CA THR A 16 -52.54 5.66 10.10
C THR A 16 -51.59 5.80 11.29
N GLY A 17 -52.09 5.78 12.53
CA GLY A 17 -51.25 5.85 13.73
C GLY A 17 -50.30 4.67 13.89
N GLU A 18 -50.71 3.47 13.47
CA GLU A 18 -49.84 2.28 13.48
C GLU A 18 -48.74 2.41 12.42
N ALA A 19 -49.09 2.87 11.21
CA ALA A 19 -48.14 3.10 10.13
C ALA A 19 -47.09 4.14 10.51
N MET A 20 -47.51 5.27 11.08
CA MET A 20 -46.59 6.31 11.57
C MET A 20 -45.66 5.76 12.67
N GLY A 21 -46.19 4.96 13.59
CA GLY A 21 -45.39 4.34 14.64
C GLY A 21 -44.31 3.39 14.10
N ARG A 22 -44.60 2.61 13.04
CA ARG A 22 -43.60 1.74 12.39
C ARG A 22 -42.56 2.54 11.61
N ILE A 23 -42.99 3.53 10.82
CA ILE A 23 -42.09 4.42 10.07
C ILE A 23 -41.12 5.12 11.03
N CYS A 24 -41.59 5.62 12.18
CA CYS A 24 -40.72 6.24 13.17
C CYS A 24 -39.68 5.26 13.74
N LYS A 25 -40.07 4.00 14.04
CA LYS A 25 -39.13 2.97 14.52
C LYS A 25 -38.10 2.57 13.46
N GLU A 26 -38.52 2.40 12.21
CA GLU A 26 -37.63 2.09 11.10
C GLU A 26 -36.66 3.23 10.83
N HIS A 27 -37.14 4.48 10.89
CA HIS A 27 -36.30 5.67 10.76
C HIS A 27 -35.25 5.76 11.88
N GLU A 28 -35.64 5.49 13.14
CA GLU A 28 -34.71 5.45 14.27
C GLU A 28 -33.65 4.34 14.11
N ALA A 29 -34.07 3.15 13.68
CA ALA A 29 -33.16 2.04 13.40
C ALA A 29 -32.20 2.35 12.23
N ALA A 30 -32.70 2.96 11.16
CA ALA A 30 -31.91 3.39 10.01
C ALA A 30 -30.88 4.45 10.42
N LYS A 31 -31.27 5.44 11.22
CA LYS A 31 -30.37 6.47 11.73
C LYS A 31 -29.26 5.90 12.62
N ASN A 32 -29.58 4.94 13.48
CA ASN A 32 -28.57 4.24 14.28
C ASN A 32 -27.59 3.44 13.39
N THR A 33 -28.10 2.78 12.36
CA THR A 33 -27.29 2.03 11.39
C THR A 33 -26.38 2.97 10.58
N GLU A 34 -26.91 4.09 10.10
CA GLU A 34 -26.16 5.12 9.39
C GLU A 34 -25.03 5.70 10.26
N TRP A 35 -25.32 6.00 11.53
CA TRP A 35 -24.30 6.46 12.48
C TRP A 35 -23.19 5.42 12.67
N SER A 36 -23.56 4.14 12.76
CA SER A 36 -22.58 3.05 12.84
C SER A 36 -21.74 2.91 11.56
N LEU A 37 -22.33 3.08 10.38
CA LEU A 37 -21.63 2.99 9.10
C LEU A 37 -20.65 4.16 8.92
N ASN A 38 -21.07 5.38 9.28
CA ASN A 38 -20.21 6.56 9.25
C ASN A 38 -19.02 6.39 10.21
N TYR A 39 -19.27 5.87 11.42
CA TYR A 39 -18.21 5.57 12.37
C TYR A 39 -17.24 4.51 11.84
N VAL A 40 -17.73 3.40 11.30
CA VAL A 40 -16.89 2.35 10.70
C VAL A 40 -16.07 2.91 9.54
N THR A 41 -16.69 3.71 8.67
CA THR A 41 -16.00 4.33 7.52
C THR A 41 -14.89 5.25 7.97
N GLU A 42 -15.12 6.08 9.00
CA GLU A 42 -14.11 6.97 9.56
C GLU A 42 -12.94 6.18 10.16
N VAL A 43 -13.24 5.17 10.99
CA VAL A 43 -12.22 4.33 11.63
C VAL A 43 -11.40 3.57 10.60
N VAL A 44 -12.04 2.97 9.59
CA VAL A 44 -11.35 2.26 8.51
C VAL A 44 -10.50 3.22 7.69
N SER A 45 -11.04 4.38 7.31
CA SER A 45 -10.31 5.39 6.52
C SER A 45 -9.08 5.90 7.25
N LYS A 46 -9.21 6.18 8.56
CA LYS A 46 -8.09 6.61 9.39
C LYS A 46 -7.02 5.52 9.54
N ASN A 47 -7.42 4.29 9.83
CA ASN A 47 -6.47 3.17 9.92
C ASN A 47 -5.74 2.94 8.60
N LEU A 48 -6.45 2.98 7.47
CA LEU A 48 -5.83 2.89 6.14
C LEU A 48 -4.86 4.03 5.89
N HIS A 49 -5.24 5.26 6.22
CA HIS A 49 -4.37 6.42 6.08
C HIS A 49 -3.07 6.25 6.88
N ASP A 50 -3.17 5.83 8.15
CA ASP A 50 -2.01 5.68 9.03
C ASP A 50 -1.07 4.55 8.56
N VAL A 51 -1.63 3.40 8.18
CA VAL A 51 -0.85 2.27 7.64
C VAL A 51 -0.16 2.67 6.34
N LEU A 52 -0.90 3.23 5.38
CA LEU A 52 -0.34 3.64 4.08
C LEU A 52 0.72 4.72 4.24
N LYS A 53 0.48 5.72 5.09
CA LYS A 53 1.46 6.79 5.36
C LYS A 53 2.75 6.23 5.94
N SER A 54 2.66 5.28 6.86
CA SER A 54 3.83 4.62 7.45
C SER A 54 4.64 3.86 6.39
N GLU A 55 3.98 3.01 5.60
CA GLU A 55 4.65 2.23 4.56
C GLU A 55 5.24 3.10 3.45
N LEU A 56 4.51 4.11 2.97
CA LEU A 56 5.01 5.07 1.98
C LEU A 56 6.21 5.87 2.52
N THR A 57 6.23 6.20 3.81
CA THR A 57 7.37 6.87 4.44
C THR A 57 8.61 5.98 4.43
N LYS A 58 8.47 4.69 4.77
CA LYS A 58 9.59 3.72 4.72
C LYS A 58 10.12 3.57 3.30
N ILE A 59 9.23 3.45 2.30
CA ILE A 59 9.61 3.38 0.87
C ILE A 59 10.39 4.64 0.47
N ARG A 60 9.88 5.83 0.81
CA ARG A 60 10.56 7.10 0.51
C ARG A 60 11.95 7.18 1.14
N LEU A 61 12.10 6.77 2.40
CA LEU A 61 13.40 6.75 3.08
C LEU A 61 14.38 5.77 2.43
N GLY A 62 13.90 4.58 2.05
CA GLY A 62 14.70 3.60 1.33
C GLY A 62 15.17 4.11 -0.03
N ALA A 63 14.26 4.73 -0.80
CA ALA A 63 14.58 5.34 -2.10
C ALA A 63 15.60 6.46 -1.95
N ASN A 64 15.42 7.38 -1.00
CA ASN A 64 16.36 8.47 -0.73
C ASN A 64 17.74 7.96 -0.31
N SER A 65 17.81 6.88 0.47
CA SER A 65 19.10 6.28 0.85
C SER A 65 19.80 5.65 -0.34
N ALA A 66 19.07 4.96 -1.22
CA ALA A 66 19.63 4.35 -2.43
C ALA A 66 20.13 5.42 -3.41
N ASP A 67 19.37 6.50 -3.58
CA ASP A 67 19.72 7.66 -4.41
C ASP A 67 21.00 8.33 -3.90
N ARG A 68 21.07 8.65 -2.60
CA ARG A 68 22.27 9.24 -1.98
C ARG A 68 23.50 8.34 -2.17
N ASN A 69 23.36 7.03 -1.95
CA ASN A 69 24.48 6.10 -2.13
C ASN A 69 24.92 5.99 -3.60
N THR A 70 23.98 6.08 -4.54
CA THR A 70 24.27 6.12 -5.98
C THR A 70 25.01 7.40 -6.36
N GLN A 71 24.61 8.55 -5.82
CA GLN A 71 25.33 9.81 -6.03
C GLN A 71 26.77 9.72 -5.52
N VAL A 72 26.98 9.20 -4.30
CA VAL A 72 28.34 8.98 -3.76
C VAL A 72 29.15 8.08 -4.68
N LEU A 73 28.55 7.00 -5.21
CA LEU A 73 29.22 6.12 -6.16
C LEU A 73 29.60 6.85 -7.46
N ILE A 74 28.71 7.70 -8.00
CA ILE A 74 28.99 8.53 -9.19
C ILE A 74 30.21 9.43 -8.93
N GLU A 75 30.27 10.12 -7.78
CA GLU A 75 31.42 10.97 -7.43
C GLU A 75 32.72 10.16 -7.31
N LEU A 76 32.66 8.97 -6.71
CA LEU A 76 33.82 8.09 -6.59
C LEU A 76 34.30 7.60 -7.97
N MET A 77 33.38 7.26 -8.88
CA MET A 77 33.73 6.87 -10.25
C MET A 77 34.31 8.04 -11.05
N ASN A 78 33.76 9.25 -10.87
CA ASN A 78 34.32 10.46 -11.48
C ASN A 78 35.77 10.70 -11.02
N GLY A 79 36.02 10.62 -9.70
CA GLY A 79 37.38 10.70 -9.16
C GLY A 79 38.31 9.60 -9.67
N TYR A 80 37.81 8.37 -9.81
CA TYR A 80 38.57 7.26 -10.38
C TYR A 80 38.94 7.52 -11.86
N PHE A 81 38.00 7.98 -12.69
CA PHE A 81 38.27 8.29 -14.09
C PHE A 81 39.28 9.44 -14.23
N PHE A 82 39.11 10.52 -13.47
CA PHE A 82 40.06 11.62 -13.45
C PHE A 82 41.47 11.18 -13.02
N ALA A 83 41.58 10.40 -11.94
CA ALA A 83 42.89 9.95 -11.43
C ALA A 83 43.63 8.99 -12.38
N ASN A 84 42.91 8.34 -13.29
CA ASN A 84 43.47 7.41 -14.28
C ASN A 84 43.50 7.99 -15.71
N ASP A 85 43.25 9.30 -15.88
CA ASP A 85 43.21 10.00 -17.17
C ASP A 85 42.26 9.36 -18.20
N LEU A 86 41.13 8.85 -17.70
CA LEU A 86 40.07 8.23 -18.50
C LEU A 86 39.03 9.28 -18.86
N ASP A 87 39.31 10.11 -19.86
CA ASP A 87 38.32 11.04 -20.43
C ASP A 87 37.38 10.29 -21.39
N LEU A 88 36.40 9.59 -20.81
CA LEU A 88 35.49 8.73 -21.55
C LEU A 88 34.41 9.56 -22.26
N GLU A 89 34.59 9.82 -23.56
CA GLU A 89 33.54 10.40 -24.42
C GLU A 89 32.28 9.50 -24.50
N SER A 90 32.44 8.18 -24.26
CA SER A 90 31.34 7.23 -24.25
C SER A 90 31.62 5.98 -23.40
N ILE A 91 30.56 5.28 -23.01
CA ILE A 91 30.62 3.98 -22.32
C ILE A 91 29.98 2.88 -23.18
N ILE A 92 30.55 1.67 -23.14
CA ILE A 92 29.90 0.48 -23.72
C ILE A 92 28.88 -0.04 -22.71
N THR A 93 27.61 -0.10 -23.09
CA THR A 93 26.53 -0.59 -22.23
C THR A 93 26.48 -2.11 -22.21
N THR A 94 25.91 -2.68 -21.14
CA THR A 94 25.76 -4.14 -20.98
C THR A 94 24.88 -4.78 -22.05
N ASP A 95 24.01 -4.00 -22.70
CA ASP A 95 23.17 -4.49 -23.81
C ASP A 95 24.01 -4.78 -25.07
N LYS A 96 25.16 -4.11 -25.21
CA LYS A 96 26.12 -4.38 -26.29
C LYS A 96 27.14 -5.43 -25.87
N ILE A 97 27.82 -5.19 -24.75
CA ILE A 97 28.82 -6.12 -24.19
C ILE A 97 28.72 -6.11 -22.67
N GLU A 98 28.32 -7.24 -22.09
CA GLU A 98 28.38 -7.47 -20.65
C GLU A 98 29.67 -8.21 -20.29
N VAL A 99 30.54 -7.55 -19.54
CA VAL A 99 31.80 -8.17 -19.07
C VAL A 99 31.52 -9.18 -17.96
N GLY A 100 32.34 -10.24 -17.88
CA GLY A 100 32.12 -11.35 -16.96
C GLY A 100 31.99 -10.95 -15.48
N GLY A 101 32.73 -9.93 -15.04
CA GLY A 101 32.61 -9.40 -13.67
C GLY A 101 31.24 -8.78 -13.36
N VAL A 102 30.63 -8.09 -14.33
CA VAL A 102 29.27 -7.54 -14.18
C VAL A 102 28.24 -8.67 -14.11
N LYS A 103 28.39 -9.70 -14.95
CA LYS A 103 27.54 -10.89 -14.91
C LYS A 103 27.59 -11.58 -13.54
N MET A 104 28.79 -11.83 -13.03
CA MET A 104 28.99 -12.42 -11.70
C MET A 104 28.36 -11.56 -10.58
N ALA A 105 28.55 -10.24 -10.64
CA ALA A 105 27.96 -9.34 -9.66
C ALA A 105 26.41 -9.40 -9.68
N LYS A 106 25.79 -9.47 -10.87
CA LYS A 106 24.34 -9.62 -11.02
C LYS A 106 23.85 -10.94 -10.41
N GLU A 107 24.54 -12.04 -10.67
CA GLU A 107 24.20 -13.36 -10.11
C GLU A 107 24.24 -13.33 -8.57
N VAL A 108 25.32 -12.82 -7.98
CA VAL A 108 25.47 -12.70 -6.51
C VAL A 108 24.38 -11.81 -5.90
N VAL A 109 24.03 -10.69 -6.55
CA VAL A 109 22.97 -9.80 -6.07
C VAL A 109 21.60 -10.48 -6.16
N ALA A 110 21.32 -11.20 -7.25
CA ALA A 110 20.07 -11.94 -7.42
C ALA A 110 19.90 -13.02 -6.33
N GLU A 111 20.95 -13.78 -6.04
CA GLU A 111 20.96 -14.77 -4.95
C GLU A 111 20.70 -14.11 -3.59
N ARG A 112 21.37 -12.99 -3.29
CA ARG A 112 21.15 -12.24 -2.04
C ARG A 112 19.71 -11.79 -1.88
N ILE A 113 19.09 -11.27 -2.93
CA ILE A 113 17.68 -10.85 -2.93
C ILE A 113 16.77 -12.07 -2.69
N SER A 114 17.03 -13.17 -3.38
CA SER A 114 16.29 -14.42 -3.22
C SER A 114 16.35 -14.93 -1.78
N HIS A 115 17.54 -14.98 -1.17
CA HIS A 115 17.73 -15.38 0.22
C HIS A 115 17.03 -14.45 1.21
N ALA A 116 17.09 -13.13 1.01
CA ALA A 116 16.39 -12.17 1.85
C ALA A 116 14.87 -12.36 1.78
N ARG A 117 14.34 -12.64 0.58
CA ARG A 117 12.91 -12.94 0.38
C ARG A 117 12.51 -14.23 1.09
N GLN A 118 13.31 -15.30 0.97
CA GLN A 118 13.04 -16.57 1.63
C GLN A 118 13.00 -16.42 3.15
N LYS A 119 14.01 -15.75 3.75
CA LYS A 119 14.05 -15.48 5.20
C LYS A 119 12.81 -14.74 5.70
N ARG A 120 12.29 -13.79 4.92
CA ARG A 120 11.06 -13.08 5.27
C ARG A 120 9.85 -14.01 5.26
N ILE A 121 9.70 -14.84 4.23
CA ILE A 121 8.61 -15.82 4.12
C ILE A 121 8.66 -16.81 5.28
N ASP A 122 9.84 -17.36 5.59
CA ASP A 122 10.04 -18.30 6.69
C ASP A 122 9.68 -17.63 8.04
N HIS A 123 10.05 -16.37 8.24
CA HIS A 123 9.71 -15.61 9.43
C HIS A 123 8.20 -15.38 9.57
N GLU A 124 7.51 -15.04 8.49
CA GLU A 124 6.05 -14.86 8.47
C GLU A 124 5.33 -16.20 8.75
N ALA A 125 5.78 -17.30 8.13
CA ALA A 125 5.26 -18.65 8.40
C ALA A 125 5.46 -19.08 9.86
N SER A 126 6.62 -18.75 10.46
CA SER A 126 6.89 -19.06 11.87
C SER A 126 5.99 -18.30 12.84
N LYS A 127 5.56 -17.08 12.50
CA LYS A 127 4.61 -16.30 13.32
C LYS A 127 3.19 -16.85 13.26
N ASN A 128 2.77 -17.36 12.10
CA ASN A 128 1.41 -17.88 11.90
C ASN A 128 1.19 -19.28 12.53
N ASN A 129 2.26 -20.05 12.78
CA ASN A 129 2.17 -21.37 13.41
C ASN A 129 2.13 -21.33 14.96
N VAL A 130 2.15 -20.14 15.58
CA VAL A 130 2.16 -19.96 17.05
C VAL A 130 0.82 -19.41 17.57
N THR A 131 -0.19 -19.29 16.70
CA THR A 131 -1.60 -18.95 17.02
C THR A 131 -2.52 -20.06 16.58
#